data_AF-A0A939FZD5-F1
#
_entry.id   AF-A0A939FZD5-F1
#
_cell.length_a   1.000
_cell.length_b   1.000
_cell.length_c   1.000
_cell.angle_alpha   90.00
_cell.angle_beta   90.00
_cell.angle_gamma   90.00
#
_symmetry.space_group_name_H-M   'P 1'
#
loop_
_entity.id
_entity.type
_entity.pdbx_description
1 polymer ?
#
loop_
_entity_poly.entity_id
_entity_poly.type
_entity_poly.pdbx_seq_one_letter_code
_entity_poly.pdbx_strand_id
1 'polypeptide(L)'
;MATERQRQIARALTAAIPRAPFIDAQAIREAARSRHMRTLSPEVAVWLAAVARIRHEHTDYDALMDEGYDRDAARFFVLDDINAVLDKWGARRRLDASDSDAEPDRDPAAADNDSSSMDDEVTG
;
A
#
# COMPACT_ATOMS: atom_id res chain seq x y z
N MET A 1 1.35 -27.61 -10.32
CA MET A 1 1.92 -26.74 -11.37
C MET A 1 1.57 -25.30 -11.07
N ALA A 2 2.55 -24.39 -10.99
CA ALA A 2 2.25 -22.97 -10.82
C ALA A 2 1.60 -22.39 -12.09
N THR A 3 0.63 -21.48 -11.93
CA THR A 3 -0.03 -20.81 -13.06
C THR A 3 0.95 -19.89 -13.79
N GLU A 4 0.66 -19.57 -15.06
CA GLU A 4 1.51 -18.65 -15.82
C GLU A 4 1.67 -17.31 -15.10
N ARG A 5 0.59 -16.76 -14.52
CA ARG A 5 0.64 -15.56 -13.69
C ARG A 5 1.58 -15.71 -12.48
N GLN A 6 1.54 -16.84 -11.78
CA GLN A 6 2.43 -17.07 -10.63
C GLN A 6 3.91 -17.08 -11.04
N ARG A 7 4.24 -17.63 -12.22
CA ARG A 7 5.61 -17.60 -12.75
C ARG A 7 6.04 -16.20 -13.12
N GLN A 8 5.15 -15.42 -13.74
CA GLN A 8 5.43 -14.02 -14.09
C GLN A 8 5.66 -13.16 -12.85
N ILE A 9 4.84 -13.31 -11.80
CA ILE A 9 5.04 -12.62 -10.51
C ILE A 9 6.37 -13.02 -9.89
N ALA A 10 6.74 -14.31 -9.90
CA ALA A 10 8.02 -14.75 -9.36
C ALA A 10 9.22 -14.13 -10.12
N ARG A 11 9.14 -14.07 -11.45
CA ARG A 11 10.16 -13.42 -12.29
C ARG A 11 10.26 -11.92 -12.02
N ALA A 12 9.11 -11.25 -11.94
CA ALA A 12 9.03 -9.81 -11.64
C ALA A 12 9.61 -9.50 -10.25
N LEU A 13 9.33 -10.34 -9.24
CA LEU A 13 9.89 -10.18 -7.90
C LEU A 13 11.40 -10.30 -7.89
N THR A 14 11.97 -11.34 -8.51
CA THR A 14 13.43 -11.49 -8.62
C THR A 14 14.08 -10.35 -9.40
N ALA A 15 13.41 -9.82 -10.42
CA ALA A 15 13.92 -8.70 -11.21
C ALA A 15 13.85 -7.36 -10.44
N ALA A 16 12.81 -7.17 -9.63
CA ALA A 16 12.56 -5.94 -8.89
C ALA A 16 13.36 -5.85 -7.59
N ILE A 17 13.44 -6.93 -6.80
CA ILE A 17 14.03 -6.92 -5.45
C ILE A 17 14.81 -8.22 -5.18
N PRO A 18 15.94 -8.44 -5.86
CA PRO A 18 16.66 -9.72 -5.84
C PRO A 18 17.22 -10.12 -4.47
N ARG A 19 17.39 -9.16 -3.54
CA ARG A 19 18.01 -9.38 -2.23
C ARG A 19 17.01 -9.27 -1.07
N ALA A 20 15.71 -9.22 -1.37
CA ALA A 20 14.68 -9.15 -0.34
C ALA A 20 14.71 -10.39 0.58
N PRO A 21 14.54 -10.23 1.91
CA PRO A 21 14.39 -11.35 2.82
C PRO A 21 13.22 -12.26 2.43
N PHE A 22 13.33 -13.54 2.78
CA PHE A 22 12.31 -14.53 2.41
C PHE A 22 10.92 -14.14 2.90
N ILE A 23 10.78 -13.70 4.16
CA ILE A 23 9.47 -13.33 4.74
C ILE A 23 8.80 -12.21 3.95
N ASP A 24 9.53 -11.14 3.64
CA ASP A 24 9.02 -10.04 2.83
C ASP A 24 8.71 -10.47 1.39
N ALA A 25 9.59 -11.24 0.75
CA ALA A 25 9.38 -11.76 -0.60
C ALA A 25 8.15 -12.69 -0.69
N GLN A 26 7.83 -13.44 0.36
CA GLN A 26 6.59 -14.24 0.42
C GLN A 26 5.36 -13.35 0.55
N ALA A 27 5.38 -12.37 1.47
CA ALA A 27 4.27 -11.46 1.69
C ALA A 27 3.94 -10.65 0.43
N ILE A 28 4.96 -10.10 -0.23
CA ILE A 28 4.82 -9.35 -1.50
C ILE A 28 4.23 -10.23 -2.60
N ARG A 29 4.68 -11.49 -2.68
CA ARG A 29 4.18 -12.43 -3.67
C ARG A 29 2.70 -12.78 -3.46
N GLU A 30 2.27 -12.91 -2.21
CA GLU A 30 0.86 -13.17 -1.91
C GLU A 30 0.00 -11.93 -2.18
N ALA A 31 0.46 -10.74 -1.76
CA ALA A 31 -0.22 -9.48 -2.03
C ALA A 31 -0.37 -9.20 -3.55
N ALA A 32 0.68 -9.42 -4.35
CA ALA A 32 0.62 -9.25 -5.81
C ALA A 32 -0.33 -10.24 -6.52
N ARG A 33 -0.73 -11.31 -5.83
CA ARG A 33 -1.69 -12.32 -6.31
C ARG A 33 -3.13 -12.06 -5.88
N SER A 34 -3.36 -11.06 -5.02
CA SER A 34 -4.69 -10.70 -4.52
C SER A 34 -5.64 -10.40 -5.68
N ARG A 35 -6.95 -10.59 -5.46
CA ARG A 35 -7.98 -10.40 -6.51
C ARG A 35 -7.94 -8.99 -7.11
N HIS A 36 -7.77 -7.96 -6.28
CA HIS A 36 -7.75 -6.56 -6.70
C HIS A 36 -6.50 -6.18 -7.52
N MET A 37 -5.41 -6.95 -7.42
CA MET A 37 -4.19 -6.75 -8.21
C MET A 37 -4.18 -7.54 -9.54
N ARG A 38 -5.18 -8.39 -9.81
CA ARG A 38 -5.18 -9.28 -10.99
C ARG A 38 -5.33 -8.54 -12.31
N THR A 39 -5.93 -7.36 -12.31
CA THR A 39 -6.12 -6.49 -13.48
C THR A 39 -4.82 -5.79 -13.88
N LEU A 40 -3.86 -5.67 -12.95
CA LEU A 40 -2.57 -5.04 -13.18
C LEU A 40 -1.57 -6.03 -13.79
N SER A 41 -0.57 -5.46 -14.49
CA SER A 41 0.58 -6.22 -14.93
C SER A 41 1.34 -6.80 -13.72
N PRO A 42 1.95 -7.99 -13.84
CA PRO A 42 2.70 -8.61 -12.74
C PRO A 42 3.78 -7.71 -12.14
N GLU A 43 4.45 -6.90 -12.98
CA GLU A 43 5.49 -5.97 -12.54
C GLU A 43 4.93 -4.85 -11.67
N VAL A 44 3.82 -4.23 -12.09
CA VAL A 44 3.16 -3.17 -11.30
C VAL A 44 2.59 -3.74 -10.00
N ALA A 45 1.96 -4.91 -10.06
CA ALA A 45 1.43 -5.57 -8.85
C ALA A 45 2.53 -5.87 -7.83
N VAL A 46 3.70 -6.36 -8.28
CA VAL A 46 4.85 -6.62 -7.41
C VAL A 46 5.42 -5.32 -6.83
N TRP A 47 5.54 -4.26 -7.66
CA TRP A 47 6.03 -2.97 -7.21
C TRP A 47 5.14 -2.37 -6.11
N LEU A 48 3.83 -2.30 -6.34
CA LEU A 48 2.87 -1.77 -5.36
C LEU A 48 2.87 -2.60 -4.07
N ALA A 49 2.88 -3.93 -4.20
CA ALA A 49 2.97 -4.82 -3.04
C ALA A 49 4.27 -4.65 -2.25
N ALA A 50 5.40 -4.42 -2.93
CA ALA A 50 6.69 -4.16 -2.30
C ALA A 50 6.69 -2.83 -1.53
N VAL A 51 6.25 -1.74 -2.17
CA VAL A 51 6.17 -0.43 -1.52
C VAL A 51 5.24 -0.47 -0.31
N ALA A 52 4.07 -1.10 -0.43
CA ALA A 52 3.14 -1.26 0.68
C ALA A 52 3.75 -2.07 1.84
N ARG A 53 4.42 -3.20 1.53
CA ARG A 53 5.11 -4.02 2.54
C ARG A 53 6.17 -3.21 3.29
N ILE A 54 7.00 -2.45 2.56
CA ILE A 54 8.06 -1.65 3.16
C ILE A 54 7.47 -0.54 4.04
N ARG A 55 6.45 0.17 3.55
CA ARG A 55 5.77 1.22 4.30
C ARG A 55 5.24 0.71 5.64
N HIS A 56 4.52 -0.40 5.66
CA HIS A 56 3.90 -0.87 6.90
C HIS A 56 4.88 -1.58 7.86
N GLU A 57 5.95 -2.20 7.37
CA GLU A 57 6.76 -3.11 8.19
C GLU A 57 8.20 -2.66 8.43
N HIS A 58 8.68 -1.71 7.61
CA HIS A 58 10.05 -1.21 7.68
C HIS A 58 10.11 0.30 7.90
N THR A 59 8.96 0.96 8.12
CA THR A 59 8.89 2.39 8.41
C THR A 59 7.87 2.67 9.51
N ASP A 60 7.96 3.85 10.11
CA ASP A 60 7.06 4.31 11.18
C ASP A 60 5.72 4.87 10.64
N TYR A 61 5.32 4.50 9.41
CA TYR A 61 4.10 5.02 8.77
C TYR A 61 2.85 4.81 9.63
N ASP A 62 2.66 3.61 10.16
CA ASP A 62 1.49 3.31 10.99
C ASP A 62 1.52 4.10 12.31
N ALA A 63 2.71 4.33 12.89
CA ALA A 63 2.87 5.16 14.08
C ALA A 63 2.56 6.64 13.79
N LEU A 64 3.02 7.18 12.66
CA LEU A 64 2.69 8.55 12.24
C LEU A 64 1.18 8.73 12.03
N MET A 65 0.50 7.72 11.48
CA MET A 65 -0.96 7.73 11.36
C MET A 65 -1.65 7.74 12.73
N ASP A 66 -1.17 6.94 13.68
CA ASP A 66 -1.71 6.89 15.05
C ASP A 66 -1.45 8.18 15.84
N GLU A 67 -0.36 8.89 15.55
CA GLU A 67 -0.02 10.21 16.09
C GLU A 67 -0.89 11.35 15.50
N GLY A 68 -1.71 11.05 14.50
CA GLY A 68 -2.63 12.00 13.88
C GLY A 68 -2.01 12.82 12.74
N TYR A 69 -0.90 12.36 12.15
CA TYR A 69 -0.38 12.98 10.93
C TYR A 69 -1.31 12.69 9.75
N ASP A 70 -1.46 13.67 8.89
CA ASP A 70 -2.12 13.49 7.60
C ASP A 70 -1.36 12.48 6.74
N ARG A 71 -2.10 11.77 5.90
CA ARG A 71 -1.55 10.68 5.06
C ARG A 71 -0.39 11.15 4.18
N ASP A 72 -0.49 12.34 3.61
CA ASP A 72 0.53 12.89 2.72
C ASP A 72 1.79 13.29 3.48
N ALA A 73 1.63 13.84 4.69
CA ALA A 73 2.74 14.12 5.59
C ALA A 73 3.44 12.81 6.01
N ALA A 74 2.69 11.81 6.46
CA ALA A 74 3.23 10.50 6.84
C ALA A 74 3.98 9.85 5.67
N ARG A 75 3.43 9.88 4.45
CA ARG A 75 4.07 9.37 3.23
C ARG A 75 5.37 10.11 2.91
N PHE A 76 5.39 11.43 3.08
CA PHE A 76 6.58 12.24 2.85
C PHE A 76 7.71 11.88 3.82
N PHE A 77 7.41 11.73 5.11
CA PHE A 77 8.41 11.39 6.12
C PHE A 77 9.04 10.01 5.90
N VAL A 78 8.25 9.00 5.53
CA VAL A 78 8.76 7.63 5.34
C VAL A 78 9.35 7.38 3.96
N LEU A 79 9.29 8.35 3.02
CA LEU A 79 9.72 8.16 1.64
C LEU A 79 11.20 7.77 1.54
N ASP A 80 12.05 8.44 2.30
CA ASP A 80 13.48 8.17 2.31
C ASP A 80 13.79 6.80 2.92
N ASP A 81 13.08 6.41 3.97
CA ASP A 81 13.21 5.08 4.59
C ASP A 81 12.77 3.97 3.63
N ILE A 82 11.66 4.19 2.90
CA ILE A 82 11.22 3.24 1.86
C ILE A 82 12.33 3.07 0.81
N ASN A 83 12.88 4.18 0.31
CA ASN A 83 13.95 4.14 -0.69
C ASN A 83 15.23 3.48 -0.16
N ALA A 84 15.57 3.69 1.12
CA ALA A 84 16.72 3.03 1.75
C ALA A 84 16.56 1.50 1.81
N VAL A 85 15.35 1.01 2.11
CA VAL A 85 15.06 -0.44 2.11
C VAL A 85 15.05 -1.01 0.70
N LEU A 86 14.46 -0.30 -0.26
CA LEU A 86 14.48 -0.68 -1.67
C LEU A 86 15.93 -0.79 -2.20
N ASP A 87 16.78 0.19 -1.89
CA ASP A 87 18.20 0.18 -2.27
C ASP A 87 18.92 -1.02 -1.63
N LYS A 88 18.66 -1.31 -0.34
CA LYS A 88 19.20 -2.49 0.35
C LYS A 88 18.79 -3.81 -0.31
N TRP A 89 17.57 -3.89 -0.83
CA TRP A 89 17.05 -5.06 -1.54
C TRP A 89 17.51 -5.13 -3.00
N GLY A 90 18.20 -4.10 -3.49
CA GLY A 90 18.75 -4.01 -4.85
C GLY A 90 17.71 -3.60 -5.89
N ALA A 91 16.74 -2.77 -5.50
CA ALA A 91 15.73 -2.28 -6.41
C ALA A 91 16.32 -1.41 -7.53
N ARG A 92 15.82 -1.60 -8.75
CA ARG A 92 16.20 -0.76 -9.91
C ARG A 92 15.37 0.51 -10.02
N ARG A 93 14.22 0.54 -9.34
CA ARG A 93 13.27 1.65 -9.33
C ARG A 93 13.23 2.24 -7.92
N ARG A 94 13.15 3.57 -7.85
CA ARG A 94 12.90 4.33 -6.62
C ARG A 94 11.47 4.84 -6.59
N LEU A 95 11.00 5.12 -5.38
CA LEU A 95 9.70 5.72 -5.14
C LEU A 95 9.83 7.24 -5.10
N ASP A 96 9.07 7.91 -5.96
CA ASP A 96 8.93 9.37 -5.96
C ASP A 96 7.72 9.79 -5.11
N ALA A 97 7.73 11.03 -4.59
CA ALA A 97 6.65 11.52 -3.73
C ALA A 97 5.28 11.48 -4.43
N SER A 98 5.25 11.75 -5.74
CA SER A 98 4.04 11.73 -6.57
C SER A 98 3.49 10.33 -6.85
N ASP A 99 4.29 9.27 -6.72
CA ASP A 99 3.83 7.89 -6.93
C ASP A 99 2.95 7.37 -5.79
N SER A 100 2.90 8.09 -4.67
CA SER A 100 2.13 7.71 -3.47
C SER A 100 0.66 8.15 -3.53
N ASP A 101 0.29 9.04 -4.45
CA ASP A 101 -1.04 9.68 -4.55
C ASP A 101 -2.11 8.86 -5.29
N ALA A 102 -1.79 7.66 -5.75
CA ALA A 102 -2.77 6.79 -6.42
C ALA A 102 -3.75 6.12 -5.43
N GLU A 103 -4.47 6.90 -4.62
CA GLU A 103 -5.72 6.45 -3.99
C GLU A 103 -6.85 6.77 -4.98
N PRO A 104 -7.65 5.79 -5.40
CA PRO A 104 -8.87 6.10 -6.16
C PRO A 104 -9.78 6.91 -5.24
N ASP A 105 -10.16 8.12 -5.70
CA ASP A 105 -11.14 9.03 -5.09
C ASP A 105 -12.10 8.30 -4.14
N ARG A 106 -11.77 8.31 -2.84
CA ARG A 106 -12.71 7.87 -1.82
C ARG A 106 -13.67 9.04 -1.64
N ASP A 107 -14.76 8.99 -2.38
CA ASP A 107 -15.84 9.99 -2.35
C ASP A 107 -16.20 10.34 -0.89
N PRO A 108 -15.95 11.59 -0.43
CA PRO A 108 -16.25 12.00 0.94
C PRO A 108 -17.76 12.07 1.23
N ALA A 109 -18.64 11.84 0.25
CA ALA A 109 -20.09 11.99 0.41
C ALA A 109 -20.81 10.87 1.19
N ALA A 110 -20.11 9.83 1.68
CA ALA A 110 -20.76 8.71 2.38
C ALA A 110 -20.86 8.87 3.92
N ALA A 111 -20.45 10.01 4.49
CA ALA A 111 -20.43 10.18 5.95
C ALA A 111 -21.68 10.86 6.56
N ASP A 112 -22.57 11.45 5.77
CA ASP A 112 -23.73 12.18 6.31
C ASP A 112 -25.04 11.45 6.00
N ASN A 113 -25.30 10.37 6.73
CA ASN A 113 -26.68 9.94 6.97
C ASN A 113 -26.80 9.25 8.34
N ASP A 114 -26.80 10.05 9.40
CA ASP A 114 -27.57 9.71 10.60
C ASP A 114 -28.59 10.83 10.85
N SER A 115 -29.69 10.71 10.12
CA SER A 115 -30.92 11.44 10.39
C SER A 115 -31.55 10.81 11.62
N SER A 116 -31.50 11.51 12.77
CA SER A 116 -32.41 11.24 13.88
C SER A 116 -33.18 12.52 14.20
N SER A 117 -34.17 12.81 13.35
CA SER A 117 -35.32 13.62 13.70
C SER A 117 -36.31 12.71 14.45
N MET A 118 -36.61 13.03 15.70
CA MET A 118 -37.86 12.59 16.34
C MET A 118 -38.28 13.72 17.30
N ASP A 119 -39.25 14.50 16.84
CA ASP A 119 -39.90 15.58 17.55
C ASP A 119 -40.82 15.08 18.69
N ASP A 120 -41.13 16.02 19.58
CA ASP A 120 -42.31 16.13 20.46
C ASP A 120 -42.40 15.31 21.76
N GLU A 121 -42.05 15.96 22.88
CA GLU A 121 -42.91 15.95 24.08
C GLU A 121 -42.75 17.27 24.86
N VAL A 122 -43.55 18.28 24.51
CA VAL A 122 -43.73 19.51 25.33
C VAL A 122 -44.85 19.27 26.33
N THR A 123 -44.49 19.44 27.58
CA THR A 123 -45.36 19.46 28.76
C THR A 123 -46.34 20.64 28.73
N GLY A 124 -47.62 20.39 29.05
CA GLY A 124 -48.62 21.45 29.27
C GLY A 124 -50.05 20.93 29.32
#